data_AF-A0A2V9HTF6-F1
#
_entry.id   AF-A0A2V9HTF6-F1
#
_cell.length_a   1.000
_cell.length_b   1.000
_cell.length_c   1.000
_cell.angle_alpha   90.00
_cell.angle_beta   90.00
_cell.angle_gamma   90.00
#
_symmetry.space_group_name_H-M   'P 1'
#
loop_
_entity.id
_entity.type
_entity.pdbx_description
1 polymer ?
#
loop_
_entity_poly.entity_id
_entity_poly.type
_entity_poly.pdbx_seq_one_letter_code
_entity_poly.pdbx_strand_id
1 'polypeptide(L)'
;MEETSAQRAHAHAPPEGFLRKYVFSLDHKVIGKQYYALGLLAVCMGMALSWLMRFHLVWPTTRIPGLELISKAGAPGGIITPEYYLSLLTMHGTL
;
A
#
# COMPACT_ATOMS: atom_id res chain seq x y z
N MET A 1 58.95 -11.26 12.44
CA MET A 1 58.00 -10.43 13.19
C MET A 1 57.39 -9.50 12.17
N GLU A 2 56.45 -10.01 11.37
CA GLU A 2 55.74 -9.24 10.36
C GLU A 2 54.26 -9.49 10.60
N GLU A 3 53.59 -8.40 10.96
CA GLU A 3 52.25 -8.38 11.48
C GLU A 3 51.27 -8.87 10.42
N THR A 4 50.53 -9.93 10.77
CA THR A 4 49.26 -10.25 10.12
C THR A 4 48.30 -9.10 10.42
N SER A 5 48.34 -8.05 9.60
CA SER A 5 47.29 -7.04 9.53
C SER A 5 46.08 -7.69 8.85
N ALA A 6 45.43 -8.58 9.61
CA ALA A 6 44.13 -9.11 9.28
C ALA A 6 43.23 -7.91 8.99
N GLN A 7 42.82 -7.85 7.73
CA GLN A 7 41.82 -6.98 7.16
C GLN A 7 40.68 -6.78 8.15
N ARG A 8 40.75 -5.71 8.95
CA ARG A 8 39.57 -5.14 9.60
C ARG A 8 38.75 -4.54 8.46
N ALA A 9 37.99 -5.39 7.79
CA ALA A 9 36.81 -4.94 7.08
C ALA A 9 36.06 -4.04 8.08
N HIS A 10 35.94 -2.76 7.75
CA HIS A 10 35.13 -1.81 8.49
C HIS A 10 33.67 -2.30 8.44
N ALA A 11 33.33 -3.25 9.29
CA ALA A 11 31.97 -3.64 9.56
C ALA A 11 31.33 -2.44 10.25
N HIS A 12 30.65 -1.61 9.47
CA HIS A 12 29.83 -0.53 9.99
C HIS A 12 28.97 -1.08 11.13
N ALA A 13 29.01 -0.40 12.28
CA ALA A 13 28.30 -0.81 13.48
C ALA A 13 26.85 -1.21 13.12
N PRO A 14 26.36 -2.36 13.62
CA PRO A 14 25.00 -2.80 13.32
C PRO A 14 24.03 -1.67 13.71
N PRO A 15 23.02 -1.36 12.88
CA PRO A 15 22.07 -0.31 13.20
C PRO A 15 21.37 -0.63 14.53
N GLU A 16 21.68 0.16 15.55
CA GLU A 16 21.06 0.12 16.87
C GLU A 16 19.58 0.55 16.74
N GLY A 17 18.66 -0.39 16.92
CA GLY A 17 17.21 -0.14 17.01
C GLY A 17 16.36 -0.69 15.86
N PHE A 18 15.20 -1.27 16.21
CA PHE A 18 14.20 -1.85 15.28
C PHE A 18 13.75 -0.84 14.21
N LEU A 19 13.54 0.41 14.60
CA LEU A 19 13.12 1.50 13.70
C LEU A 19 14.16 1.82 12.63
N ARG A 20 15.46 1.82 12.98
CA ARG A 20 16.55 2.16 12.06
C ARG A 20 16.90 1.01 11.11
N LYS A 21 16.56 -0.22 11.50
CA LYS A 21 16.73 -1.41 10.65
C LYS A 21 15.60 -1.57 9.62
N TYR A 22 14.35 -1.29 10.01
CA TYR A 22 13.16 -1.65 9.21
C TYR A 22 12.32 -0.48 8.70
N VAL A 23 12.45 0.73 9.24
CA VAL A 23 11.70 1.92 8.77
C VAL A 23 12.66 2.94 8.17
N PHE A 24 13.77 3.24 8.86
CA PHE A 24 14.80 4.18 8.42
C PHE A 24 16.10 3.47 8.03
N SER A 25 15.98 2.45 7.18
CA SER A 25 17.14 1.69 6.69
C SER A 25 17.79 2.44 5.52
N LEU A 26 19.12 2.60 5.55
CA LEU A 26 19.89 3.18 4.42
C LEU A 26 20.31 2.12 3.39
N ASP A 27 19.99 0.84 3.64
CA ASP A 27 20.26 -0.26 2.73
C ASP A 27 19.21 -0.29 1.60
N HIS A 28 19.66 -0.06 0.37
CA HIS A 28 18.82 -0.08 -0.83
C HIS A 28 18.12 -1.43 -1.05
N LYS A 29 18.65 -2.55 -0.53
CA LYS A 29 17.98 -3.86 -0.60
C LYS A 29 16.77 -3.93 0.33
N VAL A 30 16.84 -3.27 1.49
CA VAL A 30 15.69 -3.18 2.41
C VAL A 30 14.65 -2.24 1.84
N ILE A 31 15.07 -1.09 1.32
CA ILE A 31 14.20 -0.13 0.63
C ILE A 31 13.50 -0.78 -0.56
N GLY A 32 14.22 -1.53 -1.39
CA GLY A 32 13.65 -2.24 -2.53
C GLY A 32 12.55 -3.24 -2.13
N LYS A 33 12.75 -4.00 -1.05
CA LYS A 33 11.72 -4.91 -0.52
C LYS A 33 10.49 -4.16 0.03
N GLN A 34 10.69 -3.02 0.67
CA GLN A 34 9.58 -2.18 1.16
C GLN A 34 8.75 -1.62 -0.01
N TYR A 35 9.40 -1.08 -1.04
CA TYR A 35 8.71 -0.58 -2.24
C TYR A 35 7.99 -1.70 -2.99
N TYR A 36 8.61 -2.88 -3.10
CA TYR A 36 7.95 -4.04 -3.69
C TYR A 36 6.68 -4.44 -2.92
N ALA A 37 6.76 -4.52 -1.59
CA ALA A 37 5.60 -4.83 -0.75
C ALA A 37 4.51 -3.74 -0.83
N LEU A 38 4.91 -2.46 -0.84
CA LEU A 38 4.00 -1.33 -0.99
C LEU A 38 3.29 -1.35 -2.34
N GLY A 39 4.02 -1.59 -3.44
CA GLY A 39 3.47 -1.72 -4.77
C GLY A 39 2.52 -2.91 -4.90
N LEU A 40 2.85 -4.05 -4.28
CA LEU A 40 1.96 -5.21 -4.26
C LEU A 40 0.66 -4.89 -3.51
N LEU A 41 0.74 -4.19 -2.37
CA LEU A 41 -0.44 -3.72 -1.64
C LEU A 41 -1.28 -2.74 -2.47
N ALA A 42 -0.64 -1.78 -3.16
CA ALA A 42 -1.31 -0.82 -4.02
C ALA A 42 -2.08 -1.54 -5.16
N VAL A 43 -1.45 -2.52 -5.82
CA VAL A 43 -2.10 -3.34 -6.86
C VAL A 43 -3.27 -4.14 -6.28
N CYS A 44 -3.12 -4.75 -5.10
CA CYS A 44 -4.22 -5.45 -4.44
C CYS A 44 -5.40 -4.51 -4.13
N MET A 45 -5.13 -3.30 -3.64
CA MET A 45 -6.15 -2.28 -3.41
C MET A 45 -6.81 -1.85 -4.73
N GLY A 46 -6.02 -1.56 -5.76
CA GLY A 46 -6.51 -1.22 -7.09
C GLY A 46 -7.42 -2.30 -7.66
N MET A 47 -7.05 -3.58 -7.56
CA MET A 47 -7.90 -4.69 -7.98
C MET A 47 -9.23 -4.74 -7.21
N ALA A 48 -9.22 -4.52 -5.90
CA ALA A 48 -10.45 -4.48 -5.10
C ALA A 48 -11.36 -3.32 -5.51
N LEU A 49 -10.81 -2.12 -5.73
CA LEU A 49 -11.56 -0.97 -6.22
C LEU A 49 -12.12 -1.22 -7.63
N SER A 50 -11.34 -1.83 -8.52
CA SER A 50 -11.79 -2.20 -9.87
C SER A 50 -12.99 -3.15 -9.83
N TRP A 51 -12.95 -4.14 -8.94
CA TRP A 51 -14.04 -5.08 -8.76
C TRP A 51 -15.31 -4.41 -8.22
N LEU A 52 -15.16 -3.51 -7.24
CA LEU A 52 -16.28 -2.74 -6.68
C LEU A 52 -16.99 -1.88 -7.75
N MET A 53 -16.23 -1.18 -8.59
CA MET A 53 -16.80 -0.37 -9.68
C MET A 53 -17.55 -1.23 -10.70
N ARG A 54 -16.99 -2.39 -11.05
CA ARG A 54 -17.64 -3.34 -11.97
C ARG A 54 -18.93 -3.90 -11.39
N PHE A 55 -18.95 -4.21 -10.10
CA PHE A 55 -20.17 -4.66 -9.43
C PHE A 55 -21.26 -3.57 -9.48
N HIS A 56 -20.89 -2.32 -9.23
CA HIS A 56 -21.82 -1.19 -9.34
C HIS A 56 -22.35 -0.98 -10.77
N LEU A 57 -21.51 -1.19 -11.79
CA LEU A 57 -21.93 -1.06 -13.20
C LEU A 57 -22.99 -2.10 -13.60
N VAL A 58 -22.93 -3.32 -13.04
CA VAL A 58 -23.93 -4.38 -13.30
C VAL A 58 -25.21 -4.15 -12.50
N TRP A 59 -25.10 -3.69 -11.24
CA TRP A 59 -26.25 -3.48 -10.35
C TRP A 59 -26.24 -2.08 -9.70
N PRO A 60 -26.60 -1.04 -10.45
CA PRO A 60 -26.47 0.36 -9.99
C PRO A 60 -27.41 0.71 -8.83
N THR A 61 -28.56 0.04 -8.73
CA THR A 61 -29.60 0.32 -7.72
C THR A 61 -29.50 -0.57 -6.47
N THR A 62 -28.55 -1.50 -6.43
CA THR A 62 -28.43 -2.45 -5.32
C THR A 62 -27.61 -1.83 -4.20
N ARG A 63 -28.17 -1.85 -2.98
CA ARG A 63 -27.44 -1.43 -1.78
C ARG A 63 -26.31 -2.42 -1.53
N ILE A 64 -25.07 -1.92 -1.48
CA ILE A 64 -23.90 -2.73 -1.13
C ILE A 64 -23.81 -2.74 0.40
N PRO A 65 -24.11 -3.86 1.08
CA PRO A 65 -24.00 -3.93 2.53
C PRO A 65 -22.53 -3.76 2.95
N GLY A 66 -22.27 -2.82 3.87
CA GLY A 66 -20.93 -2.51 4.38
C GLY A 66 -20.26 -1.27 3.78
N LEU A 67 -20.75 -0.77 2.64
CA LEU A 67 -20.20 0.45 2.03
C LEU A 67 -20.51 1.71 2.85
N GLU A 68 -21.63 1.72 3.57
CA GLU A 68 -21.99 2.77 4.53
C GLU A 68 -21.01 2.89 5.70
N LEU A 69 -20.34 1.78 6.07
CA LEU A 69 -19.38 1.76 7.18
C LEU A 69 -18.04 2.38 6.77
N ILE A 70 -17.69 2.26 5.48
CA ILE A 70 -16.41 2.74 4.91
C ILE A 70 -16.56 4.18 4.41
N SER A 71 -17.70 4.55 3.83
CA SER A 71 -17.96 5.90 3.33
C SER A 71 -19.42 6.30 3.52
N LYS A 72 -19.73 6.78 4.73
CA LYS A 72 -21.04 7.32 5.08
C LYS A 72 -21.42 8.56 4.25
N ALA A 73 -20.42 9.28 3.73
CA ALA A 73 -20.60 10.48 2.91
C ALA A 73 -20.75 10.18 1.41
N GLY A 74 -20.13 9.11 0.90
CA GLY A 74 -20.15 8.74 -0.52
C GLY A 74 -21.18 7.69 -0.92
N ALA A 75 -21.77 6.98 0.07
CA ALA A 75 -22.80 5.99 -0.18
C ALA A 75 -23.93 6.04 0.86
N PRO A 76 -24.74 7.12 0.89
CA PRO A 76 -25.89 7.19 1.80
C PRO A 76 -26.89 6.08 1.45
N GLY A 77 -27.22 5.21 2.42
CA GLY A 77 -28.11 4.07 2.20
C GLY A 77 -27.46 2.89 1.49
N GLY A 78 -26.13 2.87 1.31
CA GLY A 78 -25.40 1.81 0.61
C GLY A 78 -25.48 1.89 -0.92
N ILE A 79 -26.02 2.98 -1.46
CA ILE A 79 -26.06 3.27 -2.90
C ILE A 79 -24.91 4.24 -3.21
N ILE A 80 -24.03 3.86 -4.12
CA ILE A 80 -22.90 4.69 -4.55
C ILE A 80 -23.45 5.90 -5.32
N THR A 81 -23.12 7.12 -4.88
CA THR A 81 -23.45 8.32 -5.67
C THR A 81 -22.51 8.45 -6.88
N PRO A 82 -22.93 9.12 -7.96
CA PRO A 82 -22.09 9.33 -9.15
C PRO A 82 -20.74 9.99 -8.84
N GLU A 83 -20.73 10.94 -7.89
CA GLU A 83 -19.52 11.63 -7.45
C GLU A 83 -18.57 10.67 -6.73
N TYR A 84 -19.11 9.79 -5.89
CA TYR A 84 -18.33 8.78 -5.19
C TYR A 84 -17.77 7.74 -6.17
N TYR A 85 -18.56 7.29 -7.15
CA TYR A 85 -18.06 6.43 -8.23
C TYR A 85 -16.87 7.06 -8.96
N LEU A 86 -16.95 8.34 -9.31
CA LEU A 86 -15.86 9.05 -9.99
C LEU A 86 -14.60 9.16 -9.11
N SER A 87 -14.77 9.41 -7.81
CA SER A 87 -13.65 9.41 -6.87
C SER A 87 -13.00 8.03 -6.74
N LEU A 88 -13.79 6.95 -6.69
CA LEU A 88 -13.28 5.57 -6.64
C LEU A 88 -12.51 5.21 -7.92
N LEU A 89 -13.01 5.64 -9.07
CA LEU A 89 -12.32 5.48 -10.35
C LEU A 89 -10.99 6.21 -10.39
N THR A 90 -10.96 7.45 -9.91
CA THR A 90 -9.74 8.26 -9.86
C THR A 90 -8.71 7.62 -8.92
N MET A 91 -9.13 7.21 -7.72
CA MET A 91 -8.25 6.53 -6.76
C MET A 91 -7.71 5.20 -7.31
N HIS A 92 -8.54 4.42 -8.00
CA HIS A 92 -8.10 3.21 -8.69
C HIS A 92 -7.02 3.49 -9.74
N GLY A 93 -7.17 4.56 -10.52
CA GLY A 93 -6.22 4.91 -11.57
C GLY A 93 -4.89 5.47 -11.04
N THR A 94 -4.86 6.01 -9.83
CA THR A 94 -3.65 6.59 -9.21
C THR A 94 -2.85 5.61 -8.35
N LEU A 95 -3.44 4.48 -7.95
CA LEU A 95 -2.83 3.42 -7.12
C LEU A 95 -2.17 2.35 -8.00
#